data_AF-A0A8J2QKF9-F1
#
_entry.id   AF-A0A8J2QKF9-F1
#
_cell.length_a   1.000
_cell.length_b   1.000
_cell.length_c   1.000
_cell.angle_alpha   90.00
_cell.angle_beta   90.00
_cell.angle_gamma   90.00
#
_symmetry.space_group_name_H-M   'P 1'
#
loop_
_entity.id
_entity.type
_entity.pdbx_description
1 polymer ?
#
loop_
_entity_poly.entity_id
_entity_poly.type
_entity_poly.pdbx_seq_one_letter_code
_entity_poly.pdbx_strand_id
1 'polypeptide(L)'
;MIMYLRLVALFLFTSYATANVASIITKCTDEDTKCLKDFTQKLIPLFAEGDPSMKIDPIDPIFVKSINASSPNLKLVLNDISLTGLKGCVVKKAKRDLQKNKILFKLMCSVNLEGQYVMDGRLLILPINGNGRNHVSLGKAAEEVIKDNGNEIIQEVGEPIIEYIIGKVVDCMRQFYAAVPAEELIQN
;
A
#
# COMPACT_ATOMS: atom_id res chain seq x y z
N MET A 1 -44.76 -25.10 47.39
CA MET A 1 -43.94 -26.09 46.66
C MET A 1 -43.84 -25.60 45.22
N ILE A 2 -42.61 -25.31 44.80
CA ILE A 2 -42.26 -24.30 43.79
C ILE A 2 -42.48 -24.82 42.35
N MET A 3 -43.09 -23.96 41.54
CA MET A 3 -43.35 -24.12 40.11
C MET A 3 -42.05 -23.89 39.33
N TYR A 4 -41.49 -24.95 38.73
CA TYR A 4 -40.25 -24.87 37.95
C TYR A 4 -40.51 -24.25 36.57
N LEU A 5 -40.10 -22.99 36.44
CA LEU A 5 -40.01 -22.24 35.19
C LEU A 5 -38.84 -22.80 34.34
N ARG A 6 -39.14 -23.46 33.22
CA ARG A 6 -38.13 -23.90 32.25
C ARG A 6 -37.62 -22.69 31.45
N LEU A 7 -36.46 -22.16 31.84
CA LEU A 7 -35.68 -21.24 31.00
C LEU A 7 -34.97 -22.07 29.91
N VAL A 8 -35.57 -22.10 28.71
CA VAL A 8 -34.89 -22.52 27.49
C VAL A 8 -34.05 -21.32 27.03
N ALA A 9 -32.76 -21.32 27.37
CA ALA A 9 -31.82 -20.35 26.83
C ALA A 9 -31.54 -20.70 25.37
N LEU A 10 -32.27 -20.07 24.45
CA LEU A 10 -31.92 -20.04 23.03
C LEU A 10 -30.62 -19.25 22.90
N PHE A 11 -29.47 -19.95 22.89
CA PHE A 11 -28.23 -19.37 22.39
C PHE A 11 -28.40 -19.17 20.88
N LEU A 12 -28.98 -18.03 20.50
CA LEU A 12 -28.80 -17.48 19.18
C LEU A 12 -27.31 -17.15 19.07
N PHE A 13 -26.54 -18.06 18.47
CA PHE A 13 -25.30 -17.69 17.82
C PHE A 13 -25.68 -16.73 16.70
N THR A 14 -25.84 -15.45 17.03
CA THR A 14 -25.80 -14.38 16.05
C THR A 14 -24.39 -14.42 15.51
N SER A 15 -24.21 -15.07 14.35
CA SER A 15 -23.04 -14.86 13.53
C SER A 15 -22.90 -13.36 13.34
N TYR A 16 -21.91 -12.75 13.99
CA TYR A 16 -21.44 -11.44 13.59
C TYR A 16 -20.83 -11.63 12.20
N ALA A 17 -21.68 -11.64 11.18
CA ALA A 17 -21.24 -11.45 9.82
C ALA A 17 -20.62 -10.06 9.80
N THR A 18 -19.34 -10.00 9.45
CA THR A 18 -18.56 -8.77 9.29
C THR A 18 -19.21 -7.93 8.20
N ALA A 19 -20.17 -7.09 8.57
CA ALA A 19 -21.01 -6.30 7.66
C ALA A 19 -20.22 -5.25 6.83
N ASN A 20 -18.92 -5.07 7.11
CA ASN A 20 -18.13 -4.02 6.48
C ASN A 20 -17.58 -4.40 5.09
N VAL A 21 -17.26 -5.67 4.84
CA VAL A 21 -16.67 -6.09 3.55
C VAL A 21 -17.73 -6.27 2.48
N ALA A 22 -18.89 -6.80 2.86
CA ALA A 22 -20.02 -7.05 1.95
C ALA A 22 -20.56 -5.77 1.29
N SER A 23 -20.40 -4.60 1.92
CA SER A 23 -20.82 -3.31 1.37
C SER A 23 -19.82 -2.72 0.38
N ILE A 24 -18.55 -3.17 0.41
CA ILE A 24 -17.46 -2.71 -0.46
C ILE A 24 -17.35 -3.56 -1.72
N ILE A 25 -17.66 -4.86 -1.61
CA ILE A 25 -17.60 -5.80 -2.74
C ILE A 25 -18.56 -5.37 -3.85
N THR A 26 -17.99 -5.09 -5.02
CA THR A 26 -18.74 -4.89 -6.27
C THR A 26 -18.32 -6.00 -7.22
N LYS A 27 -19.27 -6.86 -7.59
CA LYS A 27 -19.02 -7.91 -8.59
C LYS A 27 -18.86 -7.25 -9.96
N CYS A 28 -17.78 -7.62 -10.66
CA CYS A 28 -17.50 -7.14 -12.00
C CYS A 28 -17.29 -8.33 -12.93
N THR A 29 -17.68 -8.19 -14.20
CA THR A 29 -17.22 -9.10 -15.26
C THR A 29 -15.74 -8.81 -15.55
N ASP A 30 -15.03 -9.78 -16.13
CA ASP A 30 -13.59 -9.63 -16.38
C ASP A 30 -13.24 -8.53 -17.41
N GLU A 31 -14.17 -8.24 -18.31
CA GLU A 31 -14.00 -7.24 -19.38
C GLU A 31 -14.42 -5.82 -18.94
N ASP A 32 -15.21 -5.68 -17.86
CA ASP A 32 -15.68 -4.38 -17.38
C ASP A 32 -14.59 -3.61 -16.62
N THR A 33 -13.68 -3.02 -17.39
CA THR A 33 -12.58 -2.20 -16.87
C THR A 33 -13.04 -0.99 -16.06
N LYS A 34 -14.27 -0.49 -16.27
CA LYS A 34 -14.82 0.63 -15.51
C LYS A 34 -15.25 0.14 -14.13
N CYS A 35 -16.02 -0.95 -14.06
CA CYS A 35 -16.38 -1.59 -12.80
C CYS A 35 -15.14 -1.97 -11.99
N LEU A 36 -14.15 -2.64 -12.61
CA LEU A 36 -12.91 -3.03 -11.95
C LEU A 36 -12.15 -1.81 -11.39
N LYS A 37 -12.08 -0.72 -12.15
CA LYS A 37 -11.45 0.52 -11.72
C LYS A 37 -12.18 1.13 -10.52
N ASP A 38 -13.50 1.25 -10.59
CA ASP A 38 -14.32 1.86 -9.54
C ASP A 38 -14.32 1.00 -8.26
N PHE A 39 -14.37 -0.32 -8.40
CA PHE A 39 -14.21 -1.27 -7.30
C PHE A 39 -12.82 -1.15 -6.65
N THR A 40 -11.75 -1.14 -7.46
CA THR A 40 -10.38 -0.95 -6.94
C THR A 40 -10.26 0.38 -6.19
N GLN A 41 -10.90 1.45 -6.69
CA GLN A 41 -10.86 2.76 -6.03
C GLN A 41 -11.54 2.72 -4.65
N LYS A 42 -12.60 1.93 -4.48
CA LYS A 42 -13.28 1.72 -3.19
C LYS A 42 -12.47 0.86 -2.21
N LEU A 43 -11.58 0.00 -2.71
CA LEU A 43 -10.71 -0.83 -1.87
C LEU A 43 -9.54 -0.05 -1.26
N ILE A 44 -9.09 1.03 -1.91
CA ILE A 44 -7.93 1.81 -1.44
C ILE A 44 -8.07 2.28 0.02
N PRO A 45 -9.20 2.88 0.46
CA PRO A 45 -9.39 3.25 1.86
C PRO A 45 -9.32 2.07 2.82
N LEU A 46 -9.85 0.91 2.44
CA LEU A 46 -9.81 -0.29 3.28
C LEU A 46 -8.38 -0.77 3.49
N PHE A 47 -7.54 -0.79 2.45
CA PHE A 47 -6.14 -1.16 2.62
C PHE A 47 -5.37 -0.10 3.41
N ALA A 48 -5.61 1.18 3.13
CA ALA A 48 -4.97 2.27 3.86
C ALA A 48 -5.23 2.19 5.38
N GLU A 49 -6.48 1.97 5.78
CA GLU A 49 -6.92 1.89 7.18
C GLU A 49 -6.67 0.52 7.82
N GLY A 50 -6.53 -0.53 7.00
CA GLY A 50 -6.47 -1.92 7.46
C GLY A 50 -7.83 -2.49 7.81
N ASP A 51 -7.88 -3.81 7.99
CA ASP A 51 -9.06 -4.54 8.49
C ASP A 51 -8.60 -5.73 9.35
N PRO A 52 -8.69 -5.62 10.69
CA PRO A 52 -8.29 -6.70 11.59
C PRO A 52 -9.06 -8.01 11.38
N SER A 53 -10.30 -7.97 10.89
CA SER A 53 -11.10 -9.18 10.64
C SER A 53 -10.53 -10.03 9.49
N MET A 54 -9.87 -9.37 8.54
CA MET A 54 -9.16 -10.00 7.42
C MET A 54 -7.64 -10.09 7.66
N LYS A 55 -7.16 -9.67 8.84
CA LYS A 55 -5.74 -9.55 9.19
C LYS A 55 -4.96 -8.61 8.27
N ILE A 56 -5.63 -7.60 7.73
CA ILE A 56 -5.01 -6.56 6.91
C ILE A 56 -4.47 -5.48 7.82
N ASP A 57 -3.15 -5.33 7.86
CA ASP A 57 -2.51 -4.24 8.58
C ASP A 57 -2.70 -2.90 7.82
N PRO A 58 -2.82 -1.77 8.51
CA PRO A 58 -2.87 -0.46 7.87
C PRO A 58 -1.58 -0.19 7.10
N ILE A 59 -1.73 0.37 5.90
CA ILE A 59 -0.61 0.81 5.07
C ILE A 59 -0.57 2.33 4.85
N ASP A 60 -1.38 3.11 5.56
CA ASP A 60 -1.26 4.57 5.56
C ASP A 60 -1.60 5.14 6.95
N PRO A 61 -0.61 5.49 7.79
CA PRO A 61 0.83 5.50 7.51
C PRO A 61 1.49 4.12 7.52
N ILE A 62 2.57 3.95 6.75
CA ILE A 62 3.53 2.85 6.91
C ILE A 62 4.71 3.31 7.76
N PHE A 63 5.01 2.59 8.83
CA PHE A 63 6.19 2.83 9.65
C PHE A 63 7.30 1.83 9.32
N VAL A 64 8.52 2.33 9.12
CA VAL A 64 9.70 1.52 8.81
C VAL A 64 10.87 1.95 9.67
N LYS A 65 11.47 1.00 10.40
CA LYS A 65 12.59 1.32 11.28
C LYS A 65 13.83 1.76 10.51
N SER A 66 14.18 1.05 9.44
CA SER A 66 15.34 1.38 8.62
C SER A 66 15.20 0.81 7.21
N ILE A 67 15.61 1.59 6.22
CA ILE A 67 15.80 1.16 4.83
C ILE A 67 17.22 1.56 4.43
N ASN A 68 18.02 0.59 4.01
CA ASN A 68 19.32 0.86 3.42
C ASN A 68 19.15 0.90 1.90
N ALA A 69 19.17 2.10 1.33
CA ALA A 69 19.09 2.36 -0.10
C ALA A 69 20.46 2.78 -0.67
N SER A 70 21.56 2.26 -0.07
CA SER A 70 22.91 2.57 -0.53
C SER A 70 23.22 1.91 -1.87
N SER A 71 23.80 2.68 -2.78
CA SER A 71 24.41 2.21 -4.03
C SER A 71 25.94 2.08 -3.85
N PRO A 72 26.69 1.51 -4.81
CA PRO A 72 28.14 1.43 -4.73
C PRO A 72 28.85 2.78 -4.54
N ASN A 73 28.26 3.87 -5.03
CA ASN A 73 28.84 5.22 -4.97
C ASN A 73 28.19 6.13 -3.93
N LEU A 74 27.07 5.70 -3.35
CA LEU A 74 26.26 6.48 -2.43
C LEU A 74 25.83 5.65 -1.23
N LYS A 75 26.29 6.01 -0.03
CA LYS A 75 25.62 5.60 1.20
C LYS A 75 24.32 6.37 1.33
N LEU A 76 23.20 5.68 1.47
CA LEU A 76 21.90 6.27 1.80
C LEU A 76 21.16 5.35 2.76
N VAL A 77 21.08 5.75 4.01
CA VAL A 77 20.35 5.02 5.05
C VAL A 77 19.23 5.89 5.58
N LEU A 78 18.01 5.40 5.46
CA LEU A 78 16.81 6.03 5.98
C LEU A 78 16.40 5.32 7.28
N ASN A 79 16.06 6.06 8.32
CA ASN A 79 15.66 5.52 9.63
C ASN A 79 14.39 6.20 10.13
N ASP A 80 13.63 5.50 10.97
CA ASP A 80 12.40 5.99 11.59
C ASP A 80 11.45 6.63 10.57
N ILE A 81 11.22 5.90 9.49
CA ILE A 81 10.47 6.37 8.32
C ILE A 81 8.97 6.27 8.60
N SER A 82 8.25 7.33 8.25
CA SER A 82 6.80 7.38 8.12
C SER A 82 6.46 7.68 6.67
N LEU A 83 5.76 6.76 6.02
CA LEU A 83 5.26 6.93 4.67
C LEU A 83 3.74 7.14 4.72
N THR A 84 3.27 8.20 4.07
CA THR A 84 1.84 8.54 3.98
C THR A 84 1.39 8.84 2.55
N GLY A 85 0.08 8.89 2.33
CA GLY A 85 -0.53 9.37 1.09
C GLY A 85 -1.04 8.27 0.15
N LEU A 86 -0.88 7.00 0.51
CA LEU A 86 -1.41 5.86 -0.22
C LEU A 86 -2.95 5.83 -0.23
N LYS A 87 -3.60 6.33 0.82
CA LYS A 87 -5.06 6.54 0.87
C LYS A 87 -5.57 7.46 -0.23
N GLY A 88 -4.72 8.38 -0.69
CA GLY A 88 -5.02 9.34 -1.76
C GLY A 88 -4.76 8.84 -3.18
N CYS A 89 -4.32 7.58 -3.35
CA CYS A 89 -4.06 7.01 -4.66
C CYS A 89 -5.32 7.04 -5.55
N VAL A 90 -5.13 7.46 -6.80
CA VAL A 90 -6.17 7.46 -7.84
C VAL A 90 -5.93 6.30 -8.81
N VAL A 91 -6.92 5.42 -8.94
CA VAL A 91 -6.89 4.33 -9.92
C VAL A 91 -7.09 4.91 -11.32
N LYS A 92 -6.06 4.82 -12.16
CA LYS A 92 -6.13 5.21 -13.58
C LYS A 92 -6.58 4.05 -14.45
N LYS A 93 -6.23 2.81 -14.08
CA LYS A 93 -6.61 1.60 -14.81
C LYS A 93 -6.65 0.39 -13.86
N ALA A 94 -7.63 -0.48 -14.06
CA ALA A 94 -7.67 -1.83 -13.52
C ALA A 94 -8.15 -2.76 -14.65
N LYS A 95 -7.44 -3.86 -14.89
CA LYS A 95 -7.79 -4.84 -15.93
C LYS A 95 -7.35 -6.24 -15.51
N ARG A 96 -8.20 -7.23 -15.71
CA ARG A 96 -7.82 -8.65 -15.64
C ARG A 96 -7.34 -9.11 -17.02
N ASP A 97 -6.20 -9.76 -17.05
CA ASP A 97 -5.63 -10.44 -18.22
C ASP A 97 -5.68 -11.95 -17.94
N LEU A 98 -6.81 -12.57 -18.31
CA LEU A 98 -7.07 -13.98 -18.09
C LEU A 98 -6.08 -14.88 -18.83
N GLN A 99 -5.63 -14.46 -20.02
CA GLN A 99 -4.68 -15.24 -20.82
C GLN A 99 -3.32 -15.35 -20.12
N LYS A 100 -2.92 -14.30 -19.39
CA LYS A 100 -1.64 -14.26 -18.66
C LYS A 100 -1.78 -14.55 -17.17
N ASN A 101 -2.99 -14.81 -16.69
CA ASN A 101 -3.33 -14.91 -15.26
C ASN A 101 -2.76 -13.72 -14.45
N LYS A 102 -2.99 -12.49 -14.95
CA LYS A 102 -2.46 -11.26 -14.35
C LYS A 102 -3.57 -10.25 -14.12
N ILE A 103 -3.41 -9.43 -13.10
CA ILE A 103 -4.21 -8.23 -12.90
C ILE A 103 -3.27 -7.03 -13.07
N LEU A 104 -3.67 -6.10 -13.92
CA LEU A 104 -2.92 -4.87 -14.18
C LEU A 104 -3.62 -3.70 -13.51
N PHE A 105 -2.91 -3.06 -12.59
CA PHE A 105 -3.30 -1.81 -11.97
C PHE A 105 -2.38 -0.68 -12.44
N LYS A 106 -2.96 0.48 -12.77
CA LYS A 106 -2.23 1.73 -12.93
C LYS A 106 -2.75 2.68 -11.86
N LEU A 107 -1.92 2.95 -10.86
CA LEU A 107 -2.21 3.87 -9.78
C LEU A 107 -1.40 5.15 -9.97
N MET A 108 -1.96 6.26 -9.53
CA MET A 108 -1.26 7.54 -9.45
C MET A 108 -1.40 8.02 -8.01
N CYS A 109 -0.28 8.09 -7.30
CA CYS A 109 -0.23 8.36 -5.87
C CYS A 109 0.73 9.49 -5.59
N SER A 110 0.39 10.36 -4.65
CA SER A 110 1.31 11.32 -4.07
C SER A 110 1.68 10.81 -2.69
N VAL A 111 2.90 10.29 -2.56
CA VAL A 111 3.40 9.73 -1.30
C VAL A 111 4.36 10.72 -0.64
N ASN A 112 4.24 10.85 0.67
CA ASN A 112 5.20 11.61 1.48
C ASN A 112 6.01 10.63 2.31
N LEU A 113 7.32 10.84 2.33
CA LEU A 113 8.24 10.04 3.13
C LEU A 113 8.94 10.98 4.11
N GLU A 114 8.64 10.82 5.38
CA GLU A 114 9.30 11.50 6.49
C GLU A 114 10.20 10.52 7.23
N GLY A 115 11.30 10.99 7.81
CA GLY A 115 12.26 10.13 8.49
C GLY A 115 13.58 10.82 8.74
N GLN A 116 14.54 10.07 9.23
CA GLN A 116 15.94 10.47 9.35
C GLN A 116 16.73 9.89 8.18
N TYR A 117 17.69 10.62 7.64
CA TYR A 117 18.60 10.13 6.62
C TYR A 117 20.05 10.30 7.04
N VAL A 118 20.90 9.42 6.51
CA VAL A 118 22.35 9.58 6.46
C VAL A 118 22.77 9.32 5.02
N MET A 119 23.34 10.34 4.38
CA MET A 119 23.83 10.27 3.01
C MET A 119 25.30 10.67 2.93
N ASP A 120 26.09 9.90 2.20
CA ASP A 120 27.52 10.18 1.99
C ASP A 120 28.01 9.52 0.71
N GLY A 121 28.66 10.28 -0.17
CA GLY A 121 29.21 9.78 -1.42
C GLY A 121 28.83 10.66 -2.60
N ARG A 122 28.39 10.06 -3.70
CA ARG A 122 28.00 10.77 -4.93
C ARG A 122 26.63 10.32 -5.41
N LEU A 123 25.69 11.26 -5.56
CA LEU A 123 24.47 11.04 -6.32
C LEU A 123 24.79 11.28 -7.79
N LEU A 124 24.82 10.22 -8.60
CA LEU A 124 25.32 10.27 -9.97
C LEU A 124 26.75 10.85 -10.02
N ILE A 125 26.90 12.11 -10.43
CA ILE A 125 28.18 12.84 -10.49
C ILE A 125 28.37 13.82 -9.34
N LEU A 126 27.31 14.13 -8.59
CA LEU A 126 27.31 15.20 -7.60
C LEU A 126 27.77 14.63 -6.24
N PRO A 127 28.86 15.14 -5.65
CA PRO A 127 29.21 14.80 -4.28
C PRO A 127 28.13 15.31 -3.32
N ILE A 128 27.63 14.41 -2.48
CA ILE A 128 26.59 14.71 -1.49
C ILE A 128 27.04 14.17 -0.14
N ASN A 129 26.78 14.95 0.90
CA ASN A 129 26.92 14.52 2.27
C ASN A 129 25.83 15.23 3.08
N GLY A 130 25.21 14.49 4.00
CA GLY A 130 24.21 15.07 4.88
C GLY A 130 23.68 14.04 5.85
N ASN A 131 23.22 14.53 6.98
CA ASN A 131 22.43 13.75 7.92
C ASN A 131 21.40 14.67 8.57
N GLY A 132 20.19 14.16 8.75
CA GLY A 132 19.14 14.97 9.34
C GLY A 132 17.78 14.33 9.26
N ARG A 133 16.78 15.05 9.72
CA ARG A 133 15.38 14.71 9.52
C ARG A 133 14.91 15.28 8.18
N ASN A 134 13.91 14.67 7.56
CA ASN A 134 13.34 15.06 6.26
C ASN A 134 12.70 16.47 6.29
N HIS A 135 13.56 17.47 6.32
CA HIS A 135 13.44 18.77 5.70
C HIS A 135 14.78 18.96 4.98
N VAL A 136 14.95 18.27 3.86
CA VAL A 136 16.18 18.33 3.08
C VAL A 136 16.17 19.67 2.34
N SER A 137 16.87 20.67 2.86
CA SER A 137 17.23 21.84 2.08
C SER A 137 18.37 21.42 1.16
N LEU A 138 18.02 21.03 -0.06
CA LEU A 138 18.99 20.72 -1.09
C LEU A 138 19.57 22.03 -1.63
N GLY A 139 20.88 22.07 -1.86
CA GLY A 139 21.45 23.13 -2.67
C GLY A 139 20.89 23.08 -4.09
N LYS A 140 20.75 24.24 -4.75
CA LYS A 140 20.20 24.34 -6.12
C LYS A 140 20.78 23.34 -7.12
N ALA A 141 22.09 23.06 -7.03
CA ALA A 141 22.76 22.08 -7.88
C ALA A 141 22.21 20.65 -7.70
N ALA A 142 21.86 20.27 -6.47
CA ALA A 142 21.23 18.98 -6.21
C ALA A 142 19.78 18.94 -6.72
N GLU A 143 19.04 20.04 -6.60
CA GLU A 143 17.68 20.14 -7.15
C GLU A 143 17.68 20.00 -8.69
N GLU A 144 18.63 20.65 -9.37
CA GLU A 144 18.80 20.56 -10.83
C GLU A 144 19.16 19.13 -11.27
N VAL A 145 20.12 18.49 -10.59
CA VAL A 145 20.48 17.09 -10.87
C VAL A 145 19.27 16.17 -10.71
N ILE A 146 18.45 16.36 -9.66
CA ILE A 146 17.24 15.56 -9.45
C ILE A 146 16.22 15.78 -10.56
N LYS A 147 16.02 17.04 -10.96
CA LYS A 147 15.07 17.40 -12.00
C LYS A 147 15.46 16.79 -13.36
N ASP A 148 16.75 16.82 -13.68
CA ASP A 148 17.25 16.39 -14.99
C ASP A 148 17.49 14.87 -15.08
N ASN A 149 17.69 14.18 -13.95
CA ASN A 149 18.06 12.77 -13.89
C ASN A 149 17.10 11.93 -13.03
N GLY A 150 15.82 12.29 -13.02
CA GLY A 150 14.82 11.65 -12.16
C GLY A 150 14.71 10.13 -12.36
N ASN A 151 14.88 9.63 -13.60
CA ASN A 151 14.80 8.20 -13.90
C ASN A 151 15.96 7.42 -13.26
N GLU A 152 17.18 7.93 -13.42
CA GLU A 152 18.40 7.32 -12.87
C GLU A 152 18.35 7.31 -11.35
N ILE A 153 17.83 8.37 -10.74
CA ILE A 153 17.69 8.47 -9.28
C ILE A 153 16.65 7.46 -8.77
N ILE A 154 15.54 7.28 -9.49
CA ILE A 154 14.57 6.23 -9.13
C ILE A 154 15.24 4.85 -9.17
N GLN A 155 16.10 4.58 -10.14
CA GLN A 155 16.82 3.32 -10.25
C GLN A 155 17.92 3.17 -9.19
N GLU A 156 18.59 4.26 -8.81
CA GLU A 156 19.72 4.21 -7.87
C GLU A 156 19.27 4.16 -6.40
N VAL A 157 18.27 4.96 -6.02
CA VAL A 157 17.84 5.11 -4.62
C VAL A 157 16.37 4.81 -4.39
N GLY A 158 15.54 4.89 -5.44
CA GLY A 158 14.09 4.71 -5.33
C GLY A 158 13.67 3.25 -5.22
N GLU A 159 14.37 2.33 -5.88
CA GLU A 159 14.00 0.91 -5.98
C GLU A 159 13.77 0.24 -4.60
N PRO A 160 14.69 0.31 -3.62
CA PRO A 160 14.46 -0.33 -2.32
C PRO A 160 13.24 0.21 -1.55
N ILE A 161 12.93 1.51 -1.73
CA ILE A 161 11.76 2.15 -1.12
C ILE A 161 10.49 1.65 -1.80
N ILE A 162 10.50 1.60 -3.15
CA ILE A 162 9.38 1.11 -3.95
C ILE A 162 9.11 -0.37 -3.65
N GLU A 163 10.14 -1.21 -3.58
CA GLU A 163 10.01 -2.63 -3.24
C GLU A 163 9.32 -2.83 -1.89
N TYR A 164 9.68 -2.03 -0.88
CA TYR A 164 9.04 -2.10 0.43
C TYR A 164 7.55 -1.75 0.37
N ILE A 165 7.18 -0.68 -0.34
CA ILE A 165 5.77 -0.28 -0.54
C ILE A 165 5.00 -1.37 -1.26
N ILE A 166 5.56 -1.90 -2.36
CA ILE A 166 4.92 -2.96 -3.15
C ILE A 166 4.76 -4.23 -2.32
N GLY A 167 5.73 -4.59 -1.49
CA GLY A 167 5.63 -5.71 -0.56
C GLY A 167 4.41 -5.58 0.35
N LYS A 168 4.22 -4.41 0.97
CA LYS A 168 3.05 -4.14 1.82
C LYS A 168 1.72 -4.20 1.06
N VAL A 169 1.66 -3.63 -0.14
CA VAL A 169 0.46 -3.70 -0.98
C VAL A 169 0.13 -5.14 -1.36
N VAL A 170 1.14 -5.93 -1.73
CA VAL A 170 0.97 -7.35 -2.08
C VAL A 170 0.48 -8.16 -0.88
N ASP A 171 0.98 -7.88 0.33
CA ASP A 171 0.52 -8.55 1.55
C ASP A 171 -0.95 -8.25 1.85
N CYS A 172 -1.38 -6.98 1.73
CA CYS A 172 -2.80 -6.62 1.84
C CYS A 172 -3.66 -7.37 0.81
N MET A 173 -3.20 -7.46 -0.44
CA MET A 173 -3.92 -8.20 -1.49
C MET A 173 -4.03 -9.69 -1.15
N ARG A 174 -2.95 -10.32 -0.67
CA ARG A 174 -2.96 -11.74 -0.27
C ARG A 174 -3.95 -12.00 0.87
N GLN A 175 -3.93 -11.14 1.89
CA GLN A 175 -4.84 -11.22 3.04
C GLN A 175 -6.30 -11.03 2.61
N PHE A 176 -6.55 -10.06 1.72
CA PHE A 176 -7.88 -9.85 1.14
C PHE A 176 -8.40 -11.07 0.38
N TYR A 177 -7.62 -11.63 -0.54
CA TYR A 177 -8.03 -12.82 -1.30
C TYR A 177 -8.08 -14.11 -0.46
N ALA A 178 -7.41 -14.15 0.69
CA ALA A 178 -7.56 -15.24 1.65
C ALA A 178 -8.89 -15.16 2.42
N ALA A 179 -9.42 -13.94 2.61
CA ALA A 179 -10.68 -13.70 3.31
C ALA A 179 -11.91 -13.66 2.38
N VAL A 180 -11.72 -13.23 1.12
CA VAL A 180 -12.79 -13.07 0.13
C VAL A 180 -12.51 -13.98 -1.08
N PRO A 181 -13.24 -15.10 -1.24
CA PRO A 181 -13.11 -15.99 -2.38
C PRO A 181 -13.36 -15.28 -3.71
N ALA A 182 -12.69 -15.72 -4.78
CA ALA A 182 -12.78 -15.08 -6.08
C ALA A 182 -14.20 -15.09 -6.66
N GLU A 183 -15.00 -16.10 -6.31
CA GLU A 183 -16.39 -16.29 -6.75
C GLU A 183 -17.32 -15.20 -6.20
N GLU A 184 -16.93 -14.56 -5.09
CA GLU A 184 -17.66 -13.42 -4.52
C GLU A 184 -17.35 -12.10 -5.26
N LEU A 185 -16.26 -12.07 -6.04
CA LEU A 185 -15.76 -10.88 -6.73
C LEU A 185 -16.06 -10.90 -8.24
N ILE A 186 -16.50 -12.02 -8.79
CA ILE A 186 -16.79 -12.20 -10.21
C ILE A 186 -18.30 -12.17 -10.44
N GLN A 187 -18.70 -11.37 -11.44
CA GLN A 187 -20.04 -11.44 -11.99
C GLN A 187 -20.02 -12.44 -13.16
N ASN A 188 -20.75 -13.55 -13.00
CA ASN A 188 -20.99 -14.53 -14.06
C ASN A 188 -21.96 -13.98 -15.12
#